data_AF-A0A1Q7MGG0-F1
#
_entry.id   AF-A0A1Q7MGG0-F1
#
_cell.length_a   1.000
_cell.length_b   1.000
_cell.length_c   1.000
_cell.angle_alpha   90.00
_cell.angle_beta   90.00
_cell.angle_gamma   90.00
#
_symmetry.space_group_name_H-M   'P 1'
#
loop_
_entity.id
_entity.type
_entity.pdbx_description
1 polymer ?
#
loop_
_entity_poly.entity_id
_entity_poly.type
_entity_poly.pdbx_seq_one_letter_code
_entity_poly.pdbx_strand_id
1 'polypeptide(L)'
;MTRNEQTSYIFAKCKGERARTISQIQRIPNVESATPVTGRFDLVIKLRTNEPTKAFTTMEKIRNIPNITNTQTTISFESIINSSNRADSESPLAFALLKVRGSFDTILRKLKTIPNFAEAHVIPGAFDILAAFRADSSEELLEKSVEKIGSINGITASETLISYSLPEKF
;
A
#
# COMPACT_ATOMS: atom_id res chain seq x y z
N MET A 1 15.41 1.37 21.44
CA MET A 1 15.30 0.55 20.21
C MET A 1 13.96 0.89 19.57
N THR A 2 13.97 1.73 18.54
CA THR A 2 12.78 2.03 17.75
C THR A 2 12.39 0.76 17.01
N ARG A 3 11.33 0.11 17.48
CA ARG A 3 10.79 -1.11 16.89
C ARG A 3 10.34 -0.71 15.49
N ASN A 4 11.12 -1.12 14.48
CA ASN A 4 10.75 -0.95 13.09
C ASN A 4 9.44 -1.75 12.92
N GLU A 5 8.30 -1.06 12.87
CA GLU A 5 6.98 -1.68 12.69
C GLU A 5 6.89 -2.15 11.23
N GLN A 6 7.65 -3.19 10.90
CA GLN A 6 7.53 -3.89 9.64
C GLN A 6 6.06 -4.32 9.48
N THR A 7 5.53 -4.02 8.31
CA THR A 7 4.09 -4.05 8.00
C THR A 7 3.87 -5.06 6.87
N SER A 8 2.71 -5.71 6.88
CA SER A 8 2.29 -6.62 5.81
C SER A 8 1.16 -5.97 5.02
N TYR A 9 1.09 -6.25 3.73
CA TYR A 9 0.04 -5.74 2.86
C TYR A 9 -0.74 -6.90 2.24
N ILE A 10 -2.05 -6.72 2.12
CA ILE A 10 -2.93 -7.62 1.38
C ILE A 10 -3.59 -6.81 0.27
N PHE A 11 -3.34 -7.21 -0.97
CA PHE A 11 -4.09 -6.75 -2.13
C PHE A 11 -5.29 -7.66 -2.31
N ALA A 12 -6.48 -7.10 -2.45
CA ALA A 12 -7.70 -7.90 -2.61
C ALA A 12 -8.52 -7.48 -3.82
N LYS A 13 -9.18 -8.46 -4.44
CA LYS A 13 -10.29 -8.24 -5.36
C LYS A 13 -11.60 -8.52 -4.66
N CYS A 14 -12.59 -7.66 -4.86
CA CYS A 14 -13.91 -7.85 -4.30
C CYS A 14 -15.02 -7.60 -5.33
N LYS A 15 -16.17 -8.23 -5.11
CA LYS A 15 -17.40 -8.04 -5.89
C LYS A 15 -18.46 -7.38 -5.02
N GLY A 16 -19.42 -6.73 -5.66
CA GLY A 16 -20.53 -6.09 -4.98
C GLY A 16 -20.12 -4.81 -4.24
N GLU A 17 -20.73 -4.56 -3.09
CA GLU A 17 -20.60 -3.29 -2.39
C GLU A 17 -19.27 -3.17 -1.61
N ARG A 18 -18.39 -2.30 -2.10
CA ARG A 18 -17.05 -2.08 -1.52
C ARG A 18 -17.10 -1.46 -0.12
N ALA A 19 -18.01 -0.52 0.13
CA ALA A 19 -18.13 0.18 1.42
C ALA A 19 -18.40 -0.80 2.56
N ARG A 20 -19.39 -1.70 2.39
CA ARG A 20 -19.69 -2.78 3.33
C ARG A 20 -18.48 -3.69 3.55
N THR A 21 -17.80 -4.08 2.48
CA THR A 21 -16.63 -4.97 2.53
C THR A 21 -15.48 -4.34 3.33
N ILE A 22 -15.16 -3.06 3.08
CA ILE A 22 -14.15 -2.30 3.83
C ILE A 22 -14.53 -2.19 5.30
N SER A 23 -15.79 -1.87 5.61
CA SER A 23 -16.28 -1.80 6.99
C SER A 23 -16.15 -3.13 7.73
N GLN A 24 -16.26 -4.26 7.05
CA GLN A 24 -16.01 -5.58 7.65
C GLN A 24 -14.51 -5.82 7.87
N ILE A 25 -13.67 -5.47 6.89
CA ILE A 25 -12.21 -5.64 6.97
C ILE A 25 -11.62 -4.79 8.10
N GLN A 26 -12.04 -3.53 8.26
CA GLN A 26 -11.56 -2.62 9.30
C GLN A 26 -11.88 -3.08 10.73
N ARG A 27 -12.85 -3.97 10.92
CA ARG A 27 -13.17 -4.57 12.23
C ARG A 27 -12.26 -5.75 12.58
N ILE A 28 -11.45 -6.25 11.64
CA ILE A 28 -10.57 -7.39 11.88
C ILE A 28 -9.34 -6.92 12.67
N PRO A 29 -8.97 -7.60 13.77
CA PRO A 29 -7.76 -7.28 14.51
C PRO A 29 -6.51 -7.29 13.63
N ASN A 30 -5.57 -6.39 13.91
CA ASN A 30 -4.33 -6.17 13.16
C ASN A 30 -4.50 -5.52 11.78
N VAL A 31 -5.72 -5.23 11.31
CA VAL A 31 -5.90 -4.34 10.15
C VAL A 31 -5.66 -2.91 10.59
N GLU A 32 -4.71 -2.23 9.94
CA GLU A 32 -4.42 -0.81 10.13
C GLU A 32 -5.30 0.04 9.23
N SER A 33 -5.40 -0.32 7.95
CA SER A 33 -6.22 0.39 6.98
C SER A 33 -6.67 -0.55 5.85
N ALA A 34 -7.75 -0.15 5.18
CA ALA A 34 -8.24 -0.79 3.97
C ALA A 34 -8.61 0.30 2.97
N THR A 35 -7.74 0.53 1.99
CA THR A 35 -7.84 1.61 1.02
C THR A 35 -8.41 1.07 -0.30
N PRO A 36 -9.57 1.56 -0.77
CA PRO A 36 -10.06 1.25 -2.10
C PRO A 36 -9.15 1.89 -3.16
N VAL A 37 -8.81 1.13 -4.20
CA VAL A 37 -7.89 1.57 -5.25
C VAL A 37 -8.37 1.20 -6.65
N THR A 38 -7.90 1.94 -7.64
CA THR A 38 -8.04 1.61 -9.06
C THR A 38 -7.02 0.55 -9.49
N GLY A 39 -7.21 0.00 -10.69
CA GLY A 39 -6.27 -0.93 -11.32
C GLY A 39 -6.67 -2.40 -11.18
N ARG A 40 -5.68 -3.27 -11.04
CA ARG A 40 -5.90 -4.73 -11.04
C ARG A 40 -6.40 -5.28 -9.71
N PHE A 41 -6.37 -4.47 -8.66
CA PHE A 41 -6.90 -4.80 -7.33
C PHE A 41 -8.00 -3.82 -6.98
N ASP A 42 -8.90 -4.22 -6.09
CA ASP A 42 -9.96 -3.35 -5.60
C ASP A 42 -9.57 -2.68 -4.28
N LEU A 43 -8.75 -3.34 -3.46
CA LEU A 43 -8.34 -2.89 -2.12
C LEU A 43 -6.85 -3.13 -1.88
N VAL A 44 -6.20 -2.18 -1.20
CA VAL A 44 -4.91 -2.34 -0.52
C VAL A 44 -5.17 -2.30 0.98
N ILE A 45 -4.82 -3.37 1.69
CA ILE A 45 -5.08 -3.53 3.11
C ILE A 45 -3.73 -3.57 3.83
N LYS A 46 -3.48 -2.61 4.71
CA LYS A 46 -2.26 -2.55 5.52
C LYS A 46 -2.52 -3.24 6.86
N LEU A 47 -1.60 -4.11 7.27
CA LEU A 47 -1.65 -4.81 8.54
C LEU A 47 -0.59 -4.29 9.51
N ARG A 48 -0.96 -4.07 10.77
CA ARG A 48 -0.06 -3.73 11.87
C ARG A 48 0.71 -4.95 12.41
N THR A 49 1.25 -5.76 11.51
CA THR A 49 2.07 -6.93 11.86
C THR A 49 2.95 -7.38 10.69
N ASN A 50 4.15 -7.85 11.02
CA ASN A 50 5.06 -8.60 10.15
C ASN A 50 5.17 -10.07 10.55
N GLU A 51 4.50 -10.51 11.62
CA GLU A 51 4.58 -11.91 12.04
C GLU A 51 3.84 -12.76 11.00
N PRO A 52 4.53 -13.69 10.29
CA PRO A 52 3.93 -14.42 9.18
C PRO A 52 2.65 -15.14 9.59
N THR A 53 2.60 -15.71 10.79
CA THR A 53 1.43 -16.37 11.35
C THR A 53 0.26 -15.41 11.56
N LYS A 54 0.49 -14.22 12.13
CA LYS A 54 -0.58 -13.22 12.33
C LYS A 54 -1.08 -12.65 11.01
N ALA A 55 -0.17 -12.36 10.08
CA ALA A 55 -0.52 -11.92 8.73
C ALA A 55 -1.36 -12.98 8.01
N PHE A 56 -0.97 -14.26 8.12
CA PHE A 56 -1.71 -15.39 7.56
C PHE A 56 -3.11 -15.53 8.16
N THR A 57 -3.26 -15.58 9.49
CA THR A 57 -4.57 -15.65 10.14
C THR A 57 -5.47 -14.47 9.79
N THR A 58 -4.90 -13.27 9.67
CA THR A 58 -5.66 -12.07 9.27
C THR A 58 -6.10 -12.16 7.82
N MET A 59 -5.23 -12.64 6.92
CA MET A 59 -5.56 -12.89 5.53
C MET A 59 -6.67 -13.93 5.37
N GLU A 60 -6.65 -15.04 6.12
CA GLU A 60 -7.71 -16.05 6.07
C GLU A 60 -9.07 -15.46 6.45
N LYS A 61 -9.12 -14.63 7.50
CA LYS A 61 -10.34 -13.92 7.89
C LYS A 61 -10.85 -13.00 6.78
N ILE A 62 -9.95 -12.26 6.13
CA ILE A 62 -10.30 -11.38 5.00
C ILE A 62 -10.82 -12.21 3.81
N ARG A 63 -10.13 -13.30 3.47
CA ARG A 63 -10.51 -14.17 2.34
C ARG A 63 -11.88 -14.84 2.54
N ASN A 64 -12.27 -15.11 3.79
CA ASN A 64 -13.58 -15.68 4.12
C ASN A 64 -14.74 -14.67 4.08
N ILE A 65 -14.48 -13.38 3.84
CA ILE A 65 -15.55 -12.41 3.60
C ILE A 65 -16.20 -12.74 2.24
N PRO A 66 -17.53 -12.95 2.16
CA PRO A 66 -18.19 -13.46 0.94
C PRO A 66 -17.91 -12.66 -0.34
N ASN A 67 -17.68 -11.35 -0.19
CA ASN A 67 -17.43 -10.45 -1.31
C ASN A 67 -15.98 -10.46 -1.80
N ILE A 68 -15.05 -11.06 -1.05
CA ILE A 68 -13.63 -11.16 -1.43
C ILE A 68 -13.45 -12.36 -2.36
N THR A 69 -12.88 -12.11 -3.52
CA THR A 69 -12.73 -13.12 -4.59
C THR A 69 -11.30 -13.56 -4.80
N ASN A 70 -10.34 -12.70 -4.45
CA ASN A 70 -8.93 -12.99 -4.54
C ASN A 70 -8.16 -12.14 -3.53
N THR A 71 -7.07 -12.68 -3.02
CA THR A 71 -6.15 -11.97 -2.12
C THR A 71 -4.72 -12.32 -2.50
N GLN A 72 -3.83 -11.33 -2.53
CA GLN A 72 -2.39 -11.50 -2.60
C GLN A 72 -1.76 -10.83 -1.39
N THR A 73 -0.94 -11.56 -0.64
CA THR A 73 -0.31 -11.07 0.59
C THR A 73 1.18 -10.91 0.39
N THR A 74 1.73 -9.85 0.97
CA THR A 74 3.15 -9.58 0.98
C THR A 74 3.61 -9.08 2.34
N ILE A 75 4.84 -9.43 2.72
CA ILE A 75 5.47 -9.04 3.99
C ILE A 75 6.66 -8.17 3.66
N SER A 76 6.79 -7.03 4.34
CA SER A 76 7.93 -6.13 4.18
C SER A 76 9.17 -6.70 4.88
N PHE A 77 10.28 -6.80 4.15
CA PHE A 77 11.58 -7.17 4.73
C PHE A 77 12.38 -5.96 5.20
N GLU A 78 12.31 -4.88 4.42
CA GLU A 78 12.97 -3.62 4.68
C GLU A 78 11.97 -2.50 4.37
N SER A 79 11.99 -1.44 5.16
CA SER A 79 11.09 -0.31 4.96
C SER A 79 11.76 1.01 5.28
N ILE A 80 11.38 2.04 4.53
CA ILE A 80 11.71 3.43 4.83
C ILE A 80 10.41 4.22 4.95
N ILE A 81 10.27 4.97 6.04
CA ILE A 81 9.05 5.72 6.35
C ILE A 81 9.44 7.20 6.49
N ASN A 82 8.56 8.09 6.06
CA ASN A 82 8.71 9.51 6.22
C ASN A 82 8.00 10.00 7.50
N SER A 83 8.75 10.12 8.60
CA SER A 83 8.22 10.52 9.91
C SER A 83 7.92 12.00 10.07
N SER A 84 8.23 12.85 9.07
CA SER A 84 8.07 14.31 9.18
C SER A 84 6.67 14.82 8.84
N ASN A 85 5.79 13.99 8.28
CA ASN A 85 4.41 14.38 7.98
C ASN A 85 3.47 13.84 9.06
N ARG A 86 3.20 14.66 10.08
CA ARG A 86 2.22 14.46 11.17
C ARG A 86 0.75 14.34 10.70
N ALA A 87 0.51 13.97 9.46
CA ALA A 87 -0.79 13.53 8.96
C ALA A 87 -0.84 11.99 9.04
N ASP A 88 -0.73 11.45 10.26
CA ASP A 88 -0.94 10.01 10.52
C ASP A 88 -2.41 9.59 10.31
N SER A 89 -3.30 10.55 10.03
CA SER A 89 -4.72 10.35 9.80
C SER A 89 -5.12 10.21 8.33
N GLU A 90 -4.24 10.54 7.37
CA GLU A 90 -4.61 10.51 5.95
C GLU A 90 -4.15 9.22 5.27
N SER A 91 -5.13 8.50 4.72
CA SER A 91 -4.90 7.31 3.91
C SER A 91 -4.07 7.68 2.67
N PRO A 92 -3.08 6.87 2.27
CA PRO A 92 -2.31 7.14 1.05
C PRO A 92 -3.22 7.33 -0.17
N LEU A 93 -2.94 8.36 -0.96
CA LEU A 93 -3.67 8.61 -2.20
C LEU A 93 -3.24 7.67 -3.34
N ALA A 94 -2.03 7.12 -3.29
CA ALA A 94 -1.61 6.09 -4.23
C ALA A 94 -0.59 5.12 -3.67
N PHE A 95 -0.54 3.94 -4.30
CA PHE A 95 0.44 2.90 -4.07
C PHE A 95 1.15 2.58 -5.40
N ALA A 96 2.47 2.68 -5.44
CA ALA A 96 3.28 2.29 -6.58
C ALA A 96 3.94 0.94 -6.32
N LEU A 97 3.65 -0.04 -7.17
CA LEU A 97 4.32 -1.33 -7.23
C LEU A 97 5.46 -1.25 -8.24
N LEU A 98 6.69 -1.48 -7.80
CA LEU A 98 7.89 -1.18 -8.59
C LEU A 98 8.71 -2.45 -8.80
N LYS A 99 9.15 -2.65 -10.05
CA LYS A 99 10.25 -3.57 -10.37
C LYS A 99 11.54 -2.78 -10.47
N VAL A 100 12.58 -3.24 -9.79
CA VAL A 100 13.82 -2.49 -9.67
C VAL A 100 15.05 -3.33 -10.03
N ARG A 101 16.12 -2.66 -10.43
CA ARG A 101 17.45 -3.22 -10.63
C ARG A 101 18.46 -2.42 -9.83
N GLY A 102 19.46 -3.11 -9.29
CA GLY A 102 20.49 -2.53 -8.43
C GLY A 102 20.15 -2.61 -6.95
N SER A 103 20.71 -1.71 -6.16
CA SER A 103 20.59 -1.71 -4.70
C SER A 103 19.22 -1.19 -4.23
N PHE A 104 18.49 -1.98 -3.44
CA PHE A 104 17.22 -1.56 -2.81
C PHE A 104 17.39 -0.29 -1.98
N ASP A 105 18.39 -0.25 -1.11
CA ASP A 105 18.73 0.91 -0.28
C ASP A 105 18.93 2.19 -1.10
N THR A 106 19.58 2.10 -2.27
CA THR A 106 19.72 3.25 -3.18
C THR A 106 18.37 3.72 -3.74
N ILE A 107 17.50 2.79 -4.14
CA ILE A 107 16.17 3.13 -4.65
C ILE A 107 15.28 3.69 -3.54
N LEU A 108 15.27 3.08 -2.36
CA LEU A 108 14.52 3.54 -1.18
C LEU A 108 14.92 4.97 -0.79
N ARG A 109 16.22 5.29 -0.78
CA ARG A 109 16.69 6.66 -0.54
C ARG A 109 16.19 7.64 -1.60
N LYS A 110 16.21 7.27 -2.89
CA LYS A 110 15.68 8.12 -3.97
C LYS A 110 14.17 8.31 -3.84
N LEU A 111 13.40 7.26 -3.53
CA LEU A 111 11.96 7.35 -3.30
C LEU A 111 11.64 8.32 -2.16
N LYS A 112 12.43 8.30 -1.08
CA LYS A 112 12.27 9.24 0.06
C LYS A 112 12.41 10.72 -0.33
N THR A 113 13.09 11.03 -1.43
CA THR A 113 13.23 12.42 -1.92
C THR A 113 12.06 12.90 -2.78
N ILE A 114 11.16 11.99 -3.19
CA ILE A 114 9.98 12.37 -3.95
C ILE A 114 9.04 13.12 -3.00
N PRO A 115 8.44 14.27 -3.43
CA PRO A 115 7.37 14.90 -2.68
C PRO A 115 6.27 13.89 -2.35
N ASN A 116 5.55 14.10 -1.27
CA ASN A 116 4.37 13.29 -0.96
C ASN A 116 4.70 11.81 -0.64
N PHE A 117 5.98 11.44 -0.56
CA PHE A 117 6.42 10.11 -0.13
C PHE A 117 6.03 9.85 1.33
N ALA A 118 5.29 8.77 1.57
CA ALA A 118 4.87 8.34 2.91
C ALA A 118 5.74 7.19 3.41
N GLU A 119 5.77 6.09 2.67
CA GLU A 119 6.52 4.88 3.04
C GLU A 119 6.87 4.05 1.81
N ALA A 120 7.91 3.23 1.91
CA ALA A 120 8.21 2.19 0.93
C ALA A 120 8.73 0.94 1.62
N HIS A 121 8.38 -0.19 1.04
CA HIS A 121 8.60 -1.52 1.57
C HIS A 121 9.22 -2.40 0.48
N VAL A 122 10.36 -3.01 0.78
CA VAL A 122 10.90 -4.12 -0.02
C VAL A 122 10.04 -5.34 0.22
N ILE A 123 9.49 -5.88 -0.86
CA ILE A 123 8.52 -6.96 -0.84
C ILE A 123 8.97 -8.10 -1.76
N PRO A 124 8.68 -9.36 -1.43
CA PRO A 124 8.87 -10.47 -2.35
C PRO A 124 7.76 -10.53 -3.41
N GLY A 125 8.07 -11.12 -4.55
CA GLY A 125 7.08 -11.56 -5.54
C GLY A 125 7.27 -10.91 -6.91
N ALA A 126 6.15 -10.56 -7.55
CA ALA A 126 6.17 -10.02 -8.91
C ALA A 126 6.70 -8.58 -9.00
N PHE A 127 6.73 -7.86 -7.88
CA PHE A 127 7.32 -6.54 -7.72
C PHE A 127 8.25 -6.59 -6.52
N ASP A 128 9.25 -5.71 -6.53
CA ASP A 128 10.30 -5.71 -5.52
C ASP A 128 10.07 -4.64 -4.45
N ILE A 129 9.36 -3.55 -4.78
CA ILE A 129 9.04 -2.47 -3.84
C ILE A 129 7.55 -2.09 -3.95
N LEU A 130 6.91 -1.90 -2.80
CA LEU A 130 5.65 -1.19 -2.65
C LEU A 130 5.93 0.17 -2.02
N ALA A 131 5.63 1.27 -2.72
CA ALA A 131 5.73 2.63 -2.21
C ALA A 131 4.34 3.25 -2.07
N ALA A 132 4.10 4.00 -1.00
CA ALA A 132 2.85 4.71 -0.75
C ALA A 132 3.10 6.23 -0.71
N PHE A 133 2.18 6.98 -1.31
CA PHE A 133 2.26 8.43 -1.44
C PHE A 133 0.98 9.10 -0.91
N ARG A 134 1.13 10.19 -0.17
CA ARG A 134 0.07 11.02 0.39
C ARG A 134 0.11 12.40 -0.25
N ALA A 135 -0.97 12.82 -0.87
CA ALA A 135 -1.10 14.16 -1.46
C ALA A 135 -2.47 14.74 -1.10
N ASP A 136 -2.64 16.04 -1.29
CA ASP A 136 -3.94 16.69 -1.02
C ASP A 136 -4.93 16.46 -2.17
N SER A 137 -4.42 16.13 -3.37
CA SER A 137 -5.24 15.84 -4.55
C SER A 137 -4.60 14.80 -5.47
N SER A 138 -5.43 14.14 -6.27
CA SER A 138 -4.97 13.20 -7.31
C SER A 138 -4.11 13.89 -8.39
N GLU A 139 -4.41 15.14 -8.72
CA GLU A 139 -3.64 15.94 -9.69
C GLU A 139 -2.22 16.18 -9.18
N GLU A 140 -2.08 16.62 -7.92
CA GLU A 140 -0.77 16.80 -7.31
C GLU A 140 0.02 15.49 -7.25
N LEU A 141 -0.66 14.37 -6.95
CA LEU A 141 -0.03 13.06 -6.91
C LEU A 141 0.52 12.65 -8.28
N LEU A 142 -0.24 12.86 -9.35
CA LEU A 142 0.17 12.51 -10.71
C LEU A 142 1.39 13.33 -11.14
N GLU A 143 1.32 14.66 -11.03
CA GLU A 143 2.38 15.56 -11.47
C GLU A 143 3.66 15.42 -10.64
N LYS A 144 3.53 15.40 -9.31
CA LYS A 144 4.70 15.51 -8.43
C LYS A 144 5.30 14.17 -8.04
N SER A 145 4.53 13.08 -8.09
CA SER A 145 4.97 11.77 -7.60
C SER A 145 5.13 10.76 -8.73
N VAL A 146 4.10 10.53 -9.53
CA VAL A 146 4.11 9.44 -10.54
C VAL A 146 5.17 9.68 -11.61
N GLU A 147 5.30 10.90 -12.13
CA GLU A 147 6.34 11.24 -13.12
C GLU A 147 7.76 11.07 -12.54
N LYS A 148 7.95 11.43 -11.27
CA LYS A 148 9.25 11.30 -10.60
C LYS A 148 9.65 9.86 -10.32
N ILE A 149 8.70 8.96 -10.09
CA ILE A 149 8.98 7.53 -9.98
C ILE A 149 9.60 7.03 -11.29
N GLY A 150 9.03 7.39 -12.44
CA GLY A 150 9.53 6.98 -13.75
C GLY A 150 10.95 7.46 -14.08
N SER A 151 11.40 8.57 -13.48
CA SER A 151 12.75 9.12 -13.70
C SER A 151 13.83 8.54 -12.78
N ILE A 152 13.47 7.72 -11.79
CA ILE A 152 14.45 7.07 -10.92
C ILE A 152 15.20 5.99 -11.69
N ASN A 153 16.48 6.23 -11.98
CA ASN A 153 17.36 5.21 -12.52
C ASN A 153 17.42 3.99 -11.60
N GLY A 154 17.12 2.82 -12.18
CA GLY A 154 16.99 1.53 -11.51
C GLY A 154 15.54 1.04 -11.42
N ILE A 155 14.52 1.90 -11.57
CA ILE A 155 13.13 1.46 -11.75
C ILE A 155 12.96 1.00 -13.20
N THR A 156 12.48 -0.23 -13.38
CA THR A 156 12.33 -0.88 -14.69
C THR A 156 10.88 -1.07 -15.11
N ALA A 157 9.96 -1.10 -14.16
CA ALA A 157 8.53 -1.05 -14.38
C ALA A 157 7.84 -0.48 -13.13
N SER A 158 6.71 0.19 -13.32
CA SER A 158 5.83 0.57 -12.24
C SER A 158 4.37 0.27 -12.58
N GLU A 159 3.57 -0.03 -11.55
CA GLU A 159 2.12 -0.05 -11.59
C GLU A 159 1.61 0.83 -10.45
N THR A 160 0.86 1.88 -10.77
CA THR A 160 0.31 2.80 -9.77
C THR A 160 -1.17 2.51 -9.54
N LEU A 161 -1.52 2.19 -8.30
CA LEU A 161 -2.88 2.00 -7.81
C LEU A 161 -3.32 3.31 -7.14
N ILE A 162 -4.32 3.99 -7.69
CA ILE A 162 -4.79 5.28 -7.18
C ILE A 162 -5.99 5.04 -6.27
N SER A 163 -5.94 5.58 -5.05
CA SER A 163 -7.07 5.49 -4.13
C SER A 163 -8.23 6.39 -4.57
N TYR A 164 -9.44 6.05 -4.15
CA TYR A 164 -10.62 6.90 -4.38
C TYR A 164 -11.57 6.82 -3.20
N SER A 165 -12.27 7.91 -2.90
CA SER A 165 -13.31 7.89 -1.88
C SER A 165 -14.54 7.15 -2.39
N LEU A 166 -15.10 6.27 -1.56
CA LEU A 166 -16.41 5.72 -1.83
C LEU A 166 -17.47 6.77 -1.48
N PRO A 167 -18.52 6.94 -2.29
CA PRO A 167 -19.61 7.83 -1.93
C PRO A 167 -20.21 7.41 -0.59
N GLU A 168 -20.39 8.37 0.32
CA GLU A 168 -21.19 8.13 1.53
C GLU A 168 -22.60 7.72 1.08
N LYS A 169 -23.11 6.63 1.64
CA LYS A 169 -24.49 6.24 1.40
C LYS A 169 -25.40 7.30 2.00
N PHE A 170 -26.13 8.01 1.15
CA PHE A 170 -27.33 8.76 1.54
C PHE A 170 -28.46 7.80 1.94
#